data_AF-A0A248UCS7-F1
#
_entry.id   AF-A0A248UCS7-F1
#
_cell.length_a   1.000
_cell.length_b   1.000
_cell.length_c   1.000
_cell.angle_alpha   90.00
_cell.angle_beta   90.00
_cell.angle_gamma   90.00
#
_symmetry.space_group_name_H-M   'P 1'
#
loop_
_entity.id
_entity.type
_entity.pdbx_description
1 polymer ?
#
loop_
_entity_poly.entity_id
_entity_poly.type
_entity_poly.pdbx_seq_one_letter_code
_entity_poly.pdbx_strand_id
1 'polypeptide(L)'
;MGQILHGSAKTTHANRAELQRSKASAAQLAARFGMNEKTVLKWRKRRSVEDMPMGPKERRSTVLTPVEEAAIVALRVQARLPLDDVYIALKDVIPHLTRSSLHRCLQRHGISRLPKGDREKPKKFKDYEIGYFHIALPSSAMKTAKAFSLSRLIGPASWCLPGYIVRPQNWRQPVSSSH
;
A
#
# COMPACT_ATOMS: atom_id res chain seq x y z
N MET A 1 16.91 22.90 0.74
CA MET A 1 16.01 21.97 1.46
C MET A 1 16.27 22.15 2.95
N GLY A 2 15.32 22.71 3.70
CA GLY A 2 15.52 22.93 5.14
C GLY A 2 15.62 21.61 5.88
N GLN A 3 16.69 21.41 6.66
CA GLN A 3 16.77 20.26 7.56
C GLN A 3 15.77 20.46 8.70
N ILE A 4 14.79 19.58 8.82
CA ILE A 4 13.87 19.54 9.96
C ILE A 4 14.62 18.89 11.11
N LEU A 5 15.27 19.73 11.93
CA LEU A 5 15.94 19.31 13.14
C LEU A 5 15.03 19.55 14.35
N HIS A 6 15.12 18.68 15.34
CA HIS A 6 14.46 18.89 16.62
C HIS A 6 14.96 20.19 17.27
N GLY A 7 14.09 20.92 17.98
CA GLY A 7 14.44 22.22 18.58
C GLY A 7 15.62 22.19 19.56
N SER A 8 15.87 21.04 20.19
CA SER A 8 17.02 20.83 21.09
C SER A 8 18.26 20.21 20.42
N ALA A 9 18.27 20.07 19.09
CA ALA A 9 19.37 19.44 18.37
C ALA A 9 20.64 20.32 18.41
N LYS A 10 21.65 19.88 19.16
CA LYS A 10 22.95 20.57 19.24
C LYS A 10 23.83 20.41 17.99
N THR A 11 23.58 19.39 17.15
CA THR A 11 24.34 19.10 15.93
C THR A 11 23.57 19.59 14.70
N THR A 12 23.39 20.90 14.60
CA THR A 12 22.80 21.54 13.42
C THR A 12 23.77 21.55 12.25
N HIS A 13 23.26 21.75 11.03
CA HIS A 13 24.09 21.88 9.83
C HIS A 13 25.17 22.95 9.98
N ALA A 14 24.81 24.14 10.49
CA ALA A 14 25.75 25.22 10.78
C ALA A 14 26.85 24.80 11.77
N ASN A 15 26.47 24.14 12.87
CA ASN A 15 27.44 23.65 13.86
C ASN A 15 28.36 22.59 13.25
N ARG A 16 27.83 21.64 12.48
CA ARG A 16 28.63 20.61 11.80
C ARG A 16 29.62 21.22 10.79
N ALA A 17 29.21 22.24 10.04
CA ALA A 17 30.09 22.97 9.13
C ALA A 17 31.19 23.74 9.88
N GLU A 18 30.85 24.35 11.03
CA GLU A 18 31.82 24.99 11.93
C GLU A 18 32.86 23.99 12.44
N LEU A 19 32.41 22.81 12.87
CA LEU A 19 33.30 21.76 13.39
C LEU A 19 34.30 21.28 12.31
N GLN A 20 33.90 21.26 11.04
CA GLN A 20 34.78 20.89 9.93
C GLN A 20 35.79 21.99 9.57
N ARG A 21 35.37 23.27 9.56
CA ARG A 21 36.23 24.40 9.16
C ARG A 21 37.21 24.83 10.26
N SER A 22 36.83 24.68 11.53
CA SER A 22 37.60 25.20 12.65
C SER A 22 38.90 24.42 12.84
N LYS A 23 40.00 25.11 13.15
CA LYS A 23 41.31 24.54 13.51
C LYS A 23 41.49 24.33 15.02
N ALA A 24 40.54 24.78 15.85
CA ALA A 24 40.58 24.64 17.31
C ALA A 24 40.66 23.18 17.79
N SER A 25 41.03 22.97 19.05
CA SER A 25 41.09 21.62 19.63
C SER A 25 39.67 21.04 19.79
N ALA A 26 39.58 19.70 19.81
CA ALA A 26 38.28 19.04 19.97
C ALA A 26 37.62 19.37 21.32
N ALA A 27 38.42 19.50 22.39
CA ALA A 27 37.99 19.88 23.72
C ALA A 27 37.39 21.29 23.76
N GLN A 28 38.01 22.26 23.10
CA GLN A 28 37.51 23.64 23.02
C GLN A 28 36.15 23.71 22.31
N LEU A 29 36.02 23.00 21.18
CA LEU A 29 34.76 22.95 20.43
C LEU A 29 33.66 22.20 21.21
N ALA A 30 34.02 21.13 21.91
CA ALA A 30 33.12 20.38 22.77
C ALA A 30 32.53 21.25 23.89
N ALA A 31 33.38 22.02 24.58
CA ALA A 31 32.95 22.96 25.62
C ALA A 31 32.05 24.06 25.05
N ARG A 32 32.45 24.70 23.93
CA ARG A 32 31.69 25.79 23.31
C ARG A 32 30.27 25.38 22.89
N PHE A 33 30.12 24.20 22.30
CA PHE A 33 28.83 23.72 21.82
C PHE A 33 28.11 22.80 22.81
N GLY A 34 28.67 22.57 24.00
CA GLY A 34 28.12 21.68 25.02
C GLY A 34 27.86 20.26 24.49
N MET A 35 28.81 19.70 23.75
CA MET A 35 28.71 18.37 23.13
C MET A 35 29.92 17.49 23.46
N ASN A 36 29.80 16.17 23.28
CA ASN A 36 30.89 15.24 23.54
C ASN A 36 32.03 15.40 22.50
N GLU A 37 33.29 15.41 22.93
CA GLU A 37 34.48 15.44 22.08
C GLU A 37 34.48 14.38 20.97
N LYS A 38 33.98 13.16 21.27
CA LYS A 38 33.84 12.10 20.26
C LYS A 38 32.93 12.52 19.10
N THR A 39 31.92 13.35 19.37
CA THR A 39 31.02 13.89 18.34
C THR A 39 31.73 14.91 17.47
N VAL A 40 32.56 15.78 18.06
CA VAL A 40 33.41 16.73 17.33
C VAL A 40 34.36 16.00 16.39
N LEU A 41 35.08 15.01 16.91
CA LEU A 41 36.00 14.20 16.11
C LEU A 41 35.28 13.43 14.99
N LYS A 42 34.08 12.89 15.28
CA LYS A 42 33.25 12.22 14.27
C LYS A 42 32.90 13.17 13.13
N TRP A 43 32.46 14.39 13.41
CA TRP A 43 32.06 15.34 12.37
C TRP A 43 33.24 15.92 11.58
N ARG A 44 34.39 16.14 12.23
CA ARG A 44 35.64 16.51 11.55
C ARG A 44 36.11 15.49 10.52
N LYS A 45 36.00 14.19 10.85
CA LYS A 45 36.40 13.09 9.96
C LYS A 45 35.44 12.85 8.79
N ARG A 46 34.20 13.35 8.87
CA ARG A 46 33.21 13.18 7.79
C ARG A 46 33.53 14.10 6.62
N ARG A 47 33.27 13.61 5.40
CA ARG A 47 33.43 14.39 4.16
C ARG A 47 32.27 15.35 3.89
N SER A 48 31.11 15.12 4.49
CA SER A 48 29.90 15.90 4.28
C SER A 48 29.24 16.25 5.61
N VAL A 49 28.55 17.40 5.60
CA VAL A 49 27.75 17.96 6.70
C VAL A 49 26.31 17.42 6.67
N GLU A 50 25.88 16.92 5.51
CA GLU A 50 24.53 16.41 5.29
C GLU A 50 24.26 15.11 6.05
N ASP A 51 23.01 14.93 6.44
CA ASP A 51 22.56 13.67 7.01
C ASP A 51 22.51 12.61 5.92
N MET A 52 23.33 11.58 6.08
CA MET A 52 23.29 10.41 5.22
C MET A 52 22.08 9.55 5.59
N PRO A 53 21.41 8.94 4.59
CA PRO A 53 20.32 8.02 4.87
C PRO A 53 20.82 6.90 5.78
N MET A 54 20.10 6.68 6.88
CA MET A 54 20.39 5.57 7.77
C MET A 54 19.88 4.27 7.15
N GLY A 55 20.70 3.22 7.22
CA GLY A 55 20.33 1.86 6.78
C GLY A 55 21.15 1.35 5.59
N PRO A 56 20.78 0.18 5.05
CA PRO A 56 21.46 -0.44 3.93
C PRO A 56 21.50 0.47 2.70
N LYS A 57 22.66 0.51 2.02
CA LYS A 57 22.84 1.27 0.77
C LYS A 57 21.82 0.84 -0.30
N GLU A 58 21.53 -0.45 -0.35
CA GLU A 58 20.55 -1.03 -1.26
C GLU A 58 19.29 -1.44 -0.51
N ARG A 59 18.17 -0.83 -0.87
CA ARG A 59 16.86 -1.16 -0.29
C ARG A 59 16.30 -2.40 -0.99
N ARG A 60 16.68 -3.59 -0.52
CA ARG A 60 16.15 -4.87 -1.03
C ARG A 60 15.16 -5.49 -0.04
N SER A 61 14.21 -6.28 -0.55
CA SER A 61 13.40 -7.16 0.29
C SER A 61 14.18 -8.42 0.62
N THR A 62 14.13 -8.87 1.87
CA THR A 62 14.65 -10.19 2.26
C THR A 62 13.74 -11.33 1.81
N VAL A 63 12.46 -11.03 1.51
CA VAL A 63 11.40 -12.01 1.26
C VAL A 63 11.18 -12.28 -0.23
N LEU A 64 11.37 -11.28 -1.10
CA LEU A 64 11.14 -11.43 -2.54
C LEU A 64 12.46 -11.52 -3.29
N THR A 65 12.51 -12.44 -4.24
CA THR A 65 13.63 -12.53 -5.18
C THR A 65 13.56 -11.39 -6.21
N PRO A 66 14.68 -11.05 -6.87
CA PRO A 66 14.69 -10.02 -7.92
C PRO A 66 13.73 -10.33 -9.07
N VAL A 67 13.53 -11.62 -9.39
CA VAL A 67 12.64 -12.08 -10.46
C VAL A 67 11.18 -11.88 -10.07
N GLU A 68 10.81 -12.26 -8.85
CA GLU A 68 9.46 -12.02 -8.31
C GLU A 68 9.14 -10.52 -8.24
N GLU A 69 10.11 -9.70 -7.82
CA GLU A 69 9.99 -8.25 -7.78
C GLU A 69 9.75 -7.66 -9.18
N ALA A 70 10.49 -8.12 -10.19
CA ALA A 70 10.27 -7.72 -11.57
C ALA A 70 8.89 -8.15 -12.10
N ALA A 71 8.44 -9.37 -11.79
CA ALA A 71 7.12 -9.86 -12.19
C ALA A 71 5.99 -9.03 -11.57
N ILE A 72 6.08 -8.70 -10.27
CA ILE A 72 5.14 -7.81 -9.57
C ILE A 72 5.06 -6.44 -10.24
N VAL A 73 6.21 -5.84 -10.55
CA VAL A 73 6.29 -4.52 -11.18
C VAL A 73 5.70 -4.55 -12.59
N ALA A 74 6.05 -5.56 -13.40
CA ALA A 74 5.52 -5.72 -14.75
C ALA A 74 3.99 -5.87 -14.73
N LEU A 75 3.45 -6.73 -13.87
CA LEU A 75 2.00 -6.93 -13.72
C LEU A 75 1.30 -5.63 -13.31
N ARG A 76 1.87 -4.89 -12.35
CA ARG A 76 1.28 -3.63 -11.87
C ARG A 76 1.21 -2.57 -12.97
N VAL A 77 2.24 -2.45 -13.79
CA VAL A 77 2.30 -1.47 -14.88
C VAL A 77 1.35 -1.84 -16.01
N GLN A 78 1.28 -3.12 -16.38
CA GLN A 78 0.46 -3.61 -17.47
C GLN A 78 -1.03 -3.63 -17.12
N ALA A 79 -1.39 -4.24 -15.99
CA ALA A 79 -2.79 -4.48 -15.64
C ALA A 79 -3.47 -3.28 -14.97
N ARG A 80 -2.68 -2.32 -14.44
CA ARG A 80 -3.18 -1.15 -13.68
C ARG A 80 -4.20 -1.49 -12.59
N LEU A 81 -4.11 -2.70 -12.05
CA LEU A 81 -4.99 -3.20 -10.99
C LEU A 81 -4.67 -2.53 -9.65
N PRO A 82 -5.67 -2.36 -8.76
CA PRO A 82 -5.44 -1.90 -7.40
C PRO A 82 -4.58 -2.89 -6.61
N LEU A 83 -4.05 -2.45 -5.46
CA LEU A 83 -3.07 -3.21 -4.68
C LEU A 83 -3.59 -4.59 -4.27
N ASP A 84 -4.84 -4.65 -3.81
CA ASP A 84 -5.45 -5.85 -3.28
C ASP A 84 -5.75 -6.88 -4.38
N ASP A 85 -6.17 -6.43 -5.57
CA ASP A 85 -6.39 -7.34 -6.71
C ASP A 85 -5.08 -7.95 -7.21
N VAL A 86 -3.99 -7.17 -7.24
CA VAL A 86 -2.64 -7.69 -7.55
C VAL A 86 -2.19 -8.71 -6.51
N TYR A 87 -2.49 -8.46 -5.22
CA TYR A 87 -2.16 -9.39 -4.15
C TYR A 87 -2.89 -10.72 -4.33
N ILE A 88 -4.20 -10.70 -4.60
CA ILE A 88 -5.00 -11.91 -4.81
C ILE A 88 -4.47 -12.68 -6.03
N ALA A 89 -4.24 -12.00 -7.16
CA ALA A 89 -3.77 -12.64 -8.38
C ALA A 89 -2.39 -13.31 -8.24
N LEU A 90 -1.51 -12.76 -7.39
CA LEU A 90 -0.15 -13.27 -7.20
C LEU A 90 -0.01 -14.22 -6.00
N LYS A 91 -1.03 -14.33 -5.15
CA LYS A 91 -0.96 -15.16 -3.93
C LYS A 91 -0.77 -16.64 -4.26
N ASP A 92 -1.38 -17.10 -5.35
CA ASP A 92 -1.29 -18.48 -5.80
C ASP A 92 0.07 -18.80 -6.43
N VAL A 93 0.74 -17.80 -7.02
CA VAL A 93 2.06 -17.97 -7.67
C VAL A 93 3.21 -17.80 -6.68
N ILE A 94 3.05 -16.90 -5.71
CA ILE A 94 4.08 -16.56 -4.70
C ILE A 94 3.46 -16.76 -3.31
N PRO A 95 3.50 -17.99 -2.75
CA PRO A 95 2.78 -18.32 -1.52
C PRO A 95 3.30 -17.57 -0.29
N HIS A 96 4.59 -17.20 -0.26
CA HIS A 96 5.20 -16.38 0.79
C HIS A 96 4.93 -14.88 0.64
N LEU A 97 4.22 -14.45 -0.41
CA LEU A 97 3.85 -13.05 -0.58
C LEU A 97 2.88 -12.62 0.52
N THR A 98 3.21 -11.49 1.14
CA THR A 98 2.35 -10.78 2.09
C THR A 98 1.92 -9.46 1.47
N ARG A 99 0.74 -8.97 1.87
CA ARG A 99 0.24 -7.65 1.45
C ARG A 99 1.26 -6.54 1.74
N SER A 100 1.92 -6.60 2.89
CA SER A 100 2.94 -5.63 3.31
C SER A 100 4.21 -5.70 2.46
N SER A 101 4.70 -6.89 2.12
CA SER A 101 5.88 -7.02 1.25
C SER A 101 5.59 -6.53 -0.16
N LEU A 102 4.39 -6.80 -0.70
CA LEU A 102 3.92 -6.25 -1.97
C LEU A 102 3.88 -4.72 -1.94
N HIS A 103 3.26 -4.12 -0.91
CA HIS A 103 3.17 -2.67 -0.78
C HIS A 103 4.55 -2.01 -0.72
N ARG A 104 5.47 -2.54 0.11
CA ARG A 104 6.84 -2.01 0.21
C ARG A 104 7.62 -2.16 -1.09
N CYS A 105 7.41 -3.24 -1.83
CA CYS A 105 7.97 -3.43 -3.18
C CYS A 105 7.50 -2.31 -4.11
N LEU A 106 6.19 -2.11 -4.26
CA LEU A 106 5.65 -1.07 -5.13
C LEU A 106 6.03 0.35 -4.70
N GLN A 107 6.16 0.60 -3.40
CA GLN A 107 6.61 1.88 -2.88
C GLN A 107 8.08 2.16 -3.22
N ARG A 108 8.96 1.15 -3.18
CA ARG A 108 10.37 1.29 -3.61
C ARG A 108 10.49 1.65 -5.08
N HIS A 109 9.62 1.09 -5.93
CA HIS A 109 9.58 1.37 -7.36
C HIS A 109 8.79 2.64 -7.73
N GLY A 110 8.13 3.29 -6.77
CA GLY A 110 7.34 4.51 -7.02
C GLY A 110 5.99 4.28 -7.70
N ILE A 111 5.53 3.03 -7.80
CA ILE A 111 4.30 2.63 -8.54
C ILE A 111 3.14 2.31 -7.57
N SER A 112 3.30 2.63 -6.28
CA SER A 112 2.24 2.43 -5.29
C SER A 112 0.96 3.18 -5.69
N ARG A 113 1.09 4.44 -6.15
CA ARG A 113 -0.03 5.23 -6.64
C ARG A 113 -0.07 5.16 -8.17
N LEU A 114 -1.07 4.47 -8.71
CA LEU A 114 -1.34 4.49 -10.14
C LEU A 114 -1.72 5.93 -10.56
N PRO A 115 -1.28 6.41 -11.75
CA PRO A 115 -1.84 7.61 -12.35
C PRO A 115 -3.35 7.44 -12.41
N LYS A 116 -4.10 8.44 -11.94
CA LYS A 116 -5.54 8.46 -12.19
C LYS A 116 -5.68 8.60 -13.70
N GLY A 117 -5.92 7.48 -14.38
CA GLY A 117 -6.45 7.52 -15.74
C GLY A 117 -7.72 8.37 -15.73
N ASP A 118 -8.09 8.91 -16.89
CA ASP A 118 -9.27 9.73 -17.06
C ASP A 118 -10.50 8.94 -16.63
N ARG A 119 -10.84 9.02 -15.35
CA ARG A 119 -11.99 8.34 -14.77
C ARG A 119 -13.15 9.22 -15.17
N GLU A 120 -14.05 8.66 -15.99
CA GLU A 120 -15.33 9.30 -16.25
C GLU A 120 -15.91 9.78 -14.92
N LYS A 121 -16.32 11.06 -14.88
CA LYS A 121 -16.86 11.66 -13.67
C LYS A 121 -18.02 10.78 -13.17
N PRO A 122 -18.09 10.43 -11.87
CA PRO A 122 -19.15 9.60 -11.37
C PRO A 122 -20.50 10.23 -11.72
N LYS A 123 -21.28 9.53 -12.54
CA LYS A 123 -22.62 9.96 -12.93
C LYS A 123 -23.52 9.83 -11.71
N LYS A 124 -24.31 10.86 -11.42
CA LYS A 124 -25.30 10.78 -10.34
C LYS A 124 -26.30 9.67 -10.67
N PHE A 125 -26.62 8.85 -9.68
CA PHE A 125 -27.72 7.89 -9.80
C PHE A 125 -29.02 8.65 -10.03
N LYS A 126 -29.96 8.01 -10.73
CA LYS A 126 -31.31 8.54 -10.85
C LYS A 126 -32.00 8.40 -9.49
N ASP A 127 -32.82 9.39 -9.14
CA ASP A 127 -33.63 9.31 -7.94
C ASP A 127 -34.81 8.36 -8.18
N TYR A 128 -34.99 7.39 -7.28
CA TYR A 128 -36.09 6.43 -7.29
C TYR A 128 -36.82 6.48 -5.94
N GLU A 129 -38.10 6.12 -5.95
CA GLU A 129 -38.92 6.02 -4.74
C GLU A 129 -38.36 4.96 -3.77
N ILE A 130 -38.66 5.14 -2.48
CA ILE A 130 -38.17 4.30 -1.38
C ILE A 130 -38.61 2.85 -1.64
N GLY A 131 -37.66 1.96 -1.94
CA GLY A 131 -37.93 0.55 -2.29
C GLY A 131 -36.93 -0.08 -3.26
N TYR A 132 -36.10 0.71 -3.93
CA TYR A 132 -35.07 0.21 -4.85
C TYR A 132 -33.66 0.25 -4.24
N PHE A 133 -32.89 -0.84 -4.37
CA PHE A 133 -31.49 -0.91 -3.96
C PHE A 133 -30.58 -1.00 -5.19
N HIS A 134 -29.66 -0.04 -5.34
CA HIS A 134 -28.71 -0.04 -6.45
C HIS A 134 -27.45 -0.82 -6.11
N ILE A 135 -27.23 -1.94 -6.83
CA ILE A 135 -25.95 -2.65 -6.82
C ILE A 135 -25.21 -2.31 -8.11
N ALA A 136 -24.23 -1.41 -8.03
CA ALA A 136 -23.32 -1.16 -9.13
C ALA A 136 -22.20 -2.21 -9.12
N LEU A 137 -22.28 -3.20 -10.01
CA LEU A 137 -21.20 -4.17 -10.21
C LEU A 137 -20.17 -3.59 -11.19
N PRO A 138 -18.86 -3.66 -10.89
CA PRO A 138 -17.84 -3.28 -11.86
C PRO A 138 -17.89 -4.21 -13.07
N SER A 139 -17.67 -3.69 -14.28
CA SER A 139 -17.76 -4.47 -15.55
C SER A 139 -16.84 -5.69 -15.57
N SER A 140 -15.78 -5.71 -14.76
CA SER A 140 -14.90 -6.86 -14.57
C SER A 140 -15.62 -8.08 -13.96
N ALA A 141 -16.66 -7.88 -13.15
CA ALA A 141 -17.48 -8.95 -12.60
C ALA A 141 -18.41 -9.61 -13.64
N MET A 142 -18.61 -8.95 -14.79
CA MET A 142 -19.55 -9.42 -15.82
C MET A 142 -18.99 -10.58 -16.65
N LYS A 143 -17.66 -10.84 -16.62
CA LYS A 143 -17.06 -11.99 -17.31
C LYS A 143 -17.39 -13.33 -16.63
N THR A 144 -17.57 -13.34 -15.32
CA THR A 144 -17.89 -14.58 -14.56
C THR A 144 -19.39 -14.85 -14.50
N ALA A 145 -20.23 -13.82 -14.62
CA ALA A 145 -21.69 -13.97 -14.59
C ALA A 145 -22.29 -14.53 -15.90
N LYS A 146 -21.52 -14.61 -16.99
CA LYS A 146 -21.97 -15.20 -18.26
C LYS A 146 -21.95 -16.74 -18.30
N ALA A 147 -21.52 -17.41 -17.22
CA ALA A 147 -21.48 -18.87 -17.14
C ALA A 147 -22.71 -19.52 -16.47
N PHE A 148 -23.74 -18.75 -16.07
CA PHE A 148 -24.95 -19.29 -15.43
C PHE A 148 -26.23 -18.90 -16.19
N SER A 149 -26.33 -19.31 -17.45
CA SER A 149 -27.62 -19.54 -18.11
C SER A 149 -27.41 -20.39 -19.35
N LEU A 150 -27.23 -21.69 -19.15
CA LEU A 150 -27.51 -22.68 -20.19
C LEU A 150 -27.84 -24.02 -19.55
N SER A 151 -29.06 -24.13 -19.04
CA SER A 151 -29.75 -25.43 -18.99
C SER A 151 -31.26 -25.25 -18.90
N ARG A 152 -31.88 -25.20 -20.07
CA ARG A 152 -33.17 -25.88 -20.25
C ARG A 152 -33.13 -26.59 -21.59
N LEU A 153 -32.53 -27.78 -21.60
CA LEU A 153 -33.07 -28.96 -22.25
C LEU A 153 -32.20 -30.17 -21.85
N ILE A 154 -32.88 -31.26 -21.44
CA ILE A 154 -32.41 -32.63 -21.21
C ILE A 154 -31.96 -32.99 -19.76
N GLY A 155 -32.87 -33.69 -19.05
CA GLY A 155 -32.58 -34.96 -18.35
C GLY A 155 -31.94 -34.93 -16.94
N PRO A 156 -32.40 -35.79 -15.99
CA PRO A 156 -31.91 -35.78 -14.62
C PRO A 156 -30.63 -36.60 -14.48
N ALA A 157 -29.55 -35.97 -14.01
CA ALA A 157 -28.39 -36.69 -13.50
C ALA A 157 -27.84 -35.97 -12.27
N SER A 158 -27.93 -36.69 -11.16
CA SER A 158 -27.41 -36.39 -9.84
C SER A 158 -25.99 -35.84 -9.84
N TRP A 159 -25.79 -34.65 -9.28
CA TRP A 159 -24.51 -34.26 -8.69
C TRP A 159 -24.78 -33.52 -7.37
N CYS A 160 -24.57 -34.26 -6.27
CA CYS A 160 -24.35 -33.71 -4.94
C CYS A 160 -23.10 -32.82 -4.95
N LEU A 161 -23.10 -31.74 -4.15
CA LEU A 161 -21.98 -31.21 -3.34
C LEU A 161 -22.47 -29.95 -2.57
N PRO A 162 -21.80 -29.51 -1.49
CA PRO A 162 -22.45 -29.36 -0.19
C PRO A 162 -22.52 -27.90 0.32
N GLY A 163 -23.52 -27.67 1.18
CA GLY A 163 -23.27 -26.99 2.46
C GLY A 163 -23.06 -25.49 2.46
N TYR A 164 -24.07 -24.70 2.09
CA TYR A 164 -24.32 -23.41 2.75
C TYR A 164 -25.82 -23.19 2.92
N ILE A 165 -26.31 -23.46 4.13
CA ILE A 165 -27.66 -23.12 4.58
C ILE A 165 -27.63 -21.63 4.94
N VAL A 166 -28.25 -20.78 4.13
CA VAL A 166 -28.73 -19.47 4.60
C VAL A 166 -30.22 -19.63 4.87
N ARG A 167 -30.57 -19.82 6.14
CA ARG A 167 -31.96 -19.78 6.62
C ARG A 167 -32.49 -18.35 6.40
N PRO A 168 -33.65 -18.16 5.74
CA PRO A 168 -34.32 -16.86 5.77
C PRO A 168 -34.90 -16.63 7.17
N GLN A 169 -34.45 -15.55 7.82
CA GLN A 169 -34.99 -15.11 9.10
C GLN A 169 -36.37 -14.48 8.85
N ASN A 170 -37.39 -15.06 9.50
CA ASN A 170 -38.78 -14.60 9.54
C ASN A 170 -38.91 -13.08 9.64
N TRP A 171 -39.57 -12.46 8.66
CA TRP A 171 -40.27 -11.19 8.87
C TRP A 171 -41.77 -11.45 9.02
N ARG A 172 -42.27 -11.11 10.22
CA ARG A 172 -43.68 -11.17 10.61
C ARG A 172 -44.50 -10.26 9.69
N GLN A 173 -45.61 -10.77 9.18
CA GLN A 173 -46.69 -9.99 8.58
C GLN A 173 -47.40 -9.18 9.69
N PRO A 174 -47.70 -7.88 9.49
CA PRO A 174 -48.66 -7.19 10.34
C PRO A 174 -50.08 -7.53 9.88
N VAL A 175 -50.87 -8.03 10.82
CA VAL A 175 -52.32 -8.22 10.73
C VAL A 175 -52.97 -6.84 10.60
N SER A 176 -53.85 -6.65 9.63
CA SER A 176 -54.85 -5.58 9.68
C SER A 176 -56.22 -6.19 9.48
N SER A 177 -57.05 -6.04 10.52
CA SER A 177 -58.44 -6.49 10.59
C SER A 177 -59.38 -5.38 10.12
N SER A 178 -60.53 -5.81 9.59
CA SER A 178 -61.85 -5.17 9.68
C SER A 178 -62.19 -4.04 8.70
N HIS A 179 -63.02 -4.33 7.69
CA HIS A 179 -64.49 -4.36 7.80
C HIS A 179 -65.10 -5.23 6.70
#